data_AF-A0A9J8B7Z7-F1
#
_entry.id   AF-A0A9J8B7Z7-F1
#
_cell.length_a   1.000
_cell.length_b   1.000
_cell.length_c   1.000
_cell.angle_alpha   90.00
_cell.angle_beta   90.00
_cell.angle_gamma   90.00
#
_symmetry.space_group_name_H-M   'P 1'
#
loop_
_entity.id
_entity.type
_entity.pdbx_description
1 polymer ?
#
loop_
_entity_poly.entity_id
_entity_poly.type
_entity_poly.pdbx_seq_one_letter_code
_entity_poly.pdbx_strand_id
1 'polypeptide(L)'
;MLLPEGIRRENNKMYEEVEIPHNEPMPTGFKEKPVYILELDEIGQLVFKGIKRLNAIQSIVFETAYNTNENLLIHAPNGVGKTSITMLTILHEIRQHLQPGGVICKDQFKILYVAPMKALAAEMTNYLSKRLVPLGIAVKELTGDMQLTKGEILHTQKLVTTPEKWVVVTRKSVGDVSQIV
;
A
#
# COMPACT_ATOMS: atom_id res chain seq x y z
N MET A 1 -31.93 8.32 6.18
CA MET A 1 -30.82 7.36 6.28
C MET A 1 -31.27 6.09 5.56
N LEU A 2 -30.65 5.76 4.43
CA LEU A 2 -30.95 4.54 3.68
C LEU A 2 -30.26 3.38 4.41
N LEU A 3 -31.04 2.42 4.91
CA LEU A 3 -30.48 1.21 5.51
C LEU A 3 -30.76 -0.01 4.60
N PRO A 4 -29.87 -1.02 4.59
CA PRO A 4 -30.07 -2.27 3.86
C PRO A 4 -31.41 -2.97 4.17
N GLU A 5 -31.91 -3.75 3.22
CA GLU A 5 -33.05 -4.64 3.43
C GLU A 5 -32.71 -5.72 4.48
N GLY A 6 -33.71 -6.20 5.23
CA GLY A 6 -33.54 -7.28 6.21
C GLY A 6 -33.05 -6.86 7.60
N ILE A 7 -32.98 -5.56 7.91
CA ILE A 7 -32.59 -5.06 9.22
C ILE A 7 -33.67 -5.30 10.26
N ARG A 8 -33.26 -5.76 11.45
CA ARG A 8 -34.10 -5.84 12.63
C ARG A 8 -33.80 -4.66 13.55
N ARG A 9 -34.84 -4.03 14.08
CA ARG A 9 -34.72 -2.94 15.04
C ARG A 9 -35.53 -3.27 16.28
N GLU A 10 -34.88 -3.21 17.43
CA GLU A 10 -35.53 -3.32 18.73
C GLU A 10 -35.33 -2.00 19.47
N ASN A 11 -36.43 -1.41 19.94
CA ASN A 11 -36.39 -0.13 20.64
C ASN A 11 -37.10 -0.27 21.99
N ASN A 12 -36.35 -0.04 23.06
CA ASN A 12 -36.83 -0.05 24.43
C ASN A 12 -36.49 1.28 25.12
N LYS A 13 -37.08 1.56 26.29
CA LYS A 13 -36.86 2.81 27.03
C LYS A 13 -35.39 3.11 27.40
N MET A 14 -34.50 2.12 27.33
CA MET A 14 -33.09 2.23 27.71
C MET A 14 -32.13 2.33 26.51
N TYR A 15 -32.48 1.75 25.36
CA TYR A 15 -31.61 1.70 24.18
C TYR A 15 -32.41 1.40 22.90
N GLU A 16 -31.80 1.75 21.77
CA GLU A 16 -32.18 1.28 20.44
C GLU A 16 -31.09 0.33 19.93
N GLU A 17 -31.48 -0.85 19.48
CA GLU A 17 -30.62 -1.86 18.88
C GLU A 17 -31.01 -2.06 17.42
N VAL A 18 -29.99 -2.10 16.55
CA VAL A 18 -30.16 -2.26 15.10
C VAL A 18 -29.24 -3.40 14.65
N GLU A 19 -29.85 -4.54 14.29
CA GLU A 19 -29.14 -5.70 13.76
C GLU A 19 -29.07 -5.60 12.23
N ILE A 20 -27.84 -5.52 11.71
CA ILE A 20 -27.59 -5.46 10.27
C ILE A 20 -27.15 -6.86 9.80
N PRO A 21 -27.89 -7.51 8.89
CA PRO A 21 -27.50 -8.82 8.39
C PRO A 21 -26.20 -8.74 7.59
N HIS A 22 -25.49 -9.86 7.47
CA HIS A 22 -24.31 -9.94 6.63
C HIS A 22 -24.69 -9.75 5.15
N ASN A 23 -23.85 -9.04 4.40
CA ASN A 23 -24.04 -8.96 2.96
C ASN A 23 -23.78 -10.33 2.32
N GLU A 24 -24.66 -10.72 1.40
CA GLU A 24 -24.33 -11.81 0.49
C GLU A 24 -23.13 -11.42 -0.37
N PRO A 25 -22.19 -12.34 -0.62
CA PRO A 25 -21.08 -12.07 -1.51
C PRO A 25 -21.62 -11.71 -2.89
N MET A 26 -21.02 -10.70 -3.53
CA MET A 26 -21.42 -10.31 -4.88
C MET A 26 -21.46 -11.54 -5.78
N PRO A 27 -22.53 -11.74 -6.58
CA PRO A 27 -22.56 -12.78 -7.59
C PRO A 27 -21.30 -12.66 -8.44
N THR A 28 -20.58 -13.76 -8.65
CA THR A 28 -19.40 -13.81 -9.51
C THR A 28 -19.82 -13.64 -10.98
N GLY A 29 -20.26 -12.43 -11.33
CA GLY A 29 -20.75 -12.06 -12.66
C GLY A 29 -19.64 -11.59 -13.60
N PHE A 30 -18.49 -11.19 -13.05
CA PHE A 30 -17.29 -10.92 -13.83
C PHE A 30 -16.46 -12.20 -13.91
N LYS A 31 -16.29 -12.73 -15.14
CA LYS A 31 -15.27 -13.77 -15.43
C LYS A 31 -13.89 -13.13 -15.32
N GLU A 32 -13.46 -12.84 -14.11
CA GLU A 32 -12.13 -12.29 -13.87
C GLU A 32 -11.12 -13.41 -13.98
N LYS A 33 -10.14 -13.22 -14.86
CA LYS A 33 -8.99 -14.12 -14.92
C LYS A 33 -8.17 -13.88 -13.65
N PRO A 34 -8.07 -14.86 -12.72
CA PRO A 34 -7.24 -14.69 -11.54
C PRO A 34 -5.79 -14.53 -11.98
N VAL A 35 -5.09 -13.54 -11.44
CA VAL A 35 -3.67 -13.34 -11.70
C VAL A 35 -2.87 -14.22 -10.75
N TYR A 36 -2.09 -15.14 -11.31
CA TYR A 36 -1.22 -16.01 -10.53
C TYR A 36 0.11 -15.33 -10.28
N ILE A 37 0.70 -15.54 -9.10
CA ILE A 37 2.01 -14.95 -8.79
C ILE A 37 3.08 -15.45 -9.76
N LEU A 38 2.95 -16.69 -10.25
CA LEU A 38 3.81 -17.27 -11.29
C LEU A 38 3.76 -16.54 -12.64
N GLU A 39 2.73 -15.74 -12.90
CA GLU A 39 2.61 -14.93 -14.12
C GLU A 39 3.31 -13.56 -13.98
N LEU A 40 3.76 -13.17 -12.77
CA LEU A 40 4.53 -11.95 -12.55
C LEU A 40 6.00 -12.17 -12.95
N ASP A 41 6.74 -11.08 -13.10
CA ASP A 41 8.19 -11.13 -13.30
C ASP A 41 8.93 -11.65 -12.05
N GLU A 42 10.24 -11.89 -12.18
CA GLU A 42 11.07 -12.45 -11.10
C GLU A 42 11.02 -11.62 -9.81
N ILE A 43 10.98 -10.29 -9.94
CA ILE A 43 10.91 -9.35 -8.82
C ILE A 43 9.55 -9.47 -8.13
N GLY A 44 8.46 -9.50 -8.90
CA GLY A 44 7.11 -9.70 -8.40
C GLY A 44 6.95 -11.04 -7.68
N GLN A 45 7.45 -12.12 -8.27
CA GLN A 45 7.45 -13.44 -7.65
C GLN A 45 8.23 -13.47 -6.33
N LEU A 46 9.37 -12.78 -6.26
CA LEU A 46 10.20 -12.71 -5.07
C LEU A 46 9.50 -11.98 -3.92
N VAL A 47 8.86 -10.83 -4.20
CA VAL A 47 8.17 -10.03 -3.18
C VAL A 47 6.87 -10.71 -2.71
N PHE A 48 6.13 -11.33 -3.61
CA PHE A 48 4.90 -12.07 -3.31
C PHE A 48 5.15 -13.54 -2.93
N LYS A 49 6.38 -13.92 -2.58
CA LYS A 49 6.71 -15.28 -2.12
C LYS A 49 5.76 -15.75 -1.01
N GLY A 50 5.25 -16.96 -1.19
CA GLY A 50 4.25 -17.59 -0.30
C GLY A 50 2.79 -17.32 -0.68
N ILE A 51 2.53 -16.48 -1.68
CA ILE A 51 1.19 -16.21 -2.21
C ILE A 51 1.04 -16.95 -3.54
N LYS A 52 -0.08 -17.65 -3.74
CA LYS A 52 -0.33 -18.43 -4.98
C LYS A 52 -0.94 -17.57 -6.08
N ARG A 53 -1.90 -16.72 -5.71
CA ARG A 53 -2.65 -15.85 -6.62
C ARG A 53 -3.10 -14.59 -5.90
N LEU A 54 -3.32 -13.53 -6.66
CA LEU A 54 -3.99 -12.33 -6.20
C LEU A 54 -5.47 -12.61 -5.94
N ASN A 55 -6.09 -11.85 -5.03
CA ASN A 55 -7.54 -11.92 -4.84
C ASN A 55 -8.29 -11.22 -6.00
N ALA A 56 -9.62 -11.29 -6.01
CA ALA A 56 -10.43 -10.71 -7.09
C ALA A 56 -10.12 -9.23 -7.32
N ILE A 57 -10.24 -8.40 -6.29
CA ILE A 57 -10.02 -6.94 -6.40
C ILE A 57 -8.59 -6.61 -6.80
N GLN A 58 -7.60 -7.33 -6.28
CA GLN A 58 -6.20 -7.19 -6.68
C GLN A 58 -5.98 -7.57 -8.14
N SER A 59 -6.67 -8.60 -8.64
CA SER A 59 -6.58 -9.05 -10.03
C SER A 59 -7.23 -8.04 -10.99
N ILE A 60 -8.36 -7.43 -10.61
CA ILE A 60 -9.03 -6.38 -11.40
C ILE A 60 -8.09 -5.20 -11.65
N VAL A 61 -7.44 -4.72 -10.60
CA VAL A 61 -6.59 -3.53 -10.68
C VAL A 61 -5.15 -3.85 -11.09
N PHE A 62 -4.80 -5.13 -11.28
CA PHE A 62 -3.43 -5.58 -11.51
C PHE A 62 -2.79 -4.86 -12.69
N GLU A 63 -3.50 -4.78 -13.81
CA GLU A 63 -2.95 -4.15 -15.03
C GLU A 63 -2.58 -2.69 -14.77
N THR A 64 -3.51 -1.92 -14.22
CA THR A 64 -3.26 -0.50 -13.92
C THR A 64 -2.19 -0.33 -12.84
N ALA A 65 -2.22 -1.14 -11.78
CA ALA A 65 -1.31 -1.01 -10.64
C ALA A 65 0.11 -1.49 -10.90
N TYR A 66 0.29 -2.45 -11.80
CA TYR A 66 1.58 -3.12 -11.99
C TYR A 66 2.24 -2.81 -13.34
N ASN A 67 1.48 -2.36 -14.34
CA ASN A 67 1.99 -2.15 -15.71
C ASN A 67 1.82 -0.70 -16.21
N THR A 68 1.15 0.19 -15.47
CA THR A 68 0.89 1.56 -15.93
C THR A 68 1.27 2.61 -14.88
N ASN A 69 1.51 3.85 -15.35
CA ASN A 69 1.75 5.03 -14.51
C ASN A 69 0.46 5.83 -14.20
N GLU A 70 -0.72 5.24 -14.43
CA GLU A 70 -1.99 5.89 -14.19
C GLU A 70 -2.30 6.02 -12.69
N ASN A 71 -2.97 7.11 -12.33
CA ASN A 71 -3.39 7.33 -10.95
C ASN A 71 -4.52 6.37 -10.56
N LEU A 72 -4.45 5.82 -9.34
CA LEU A 72 -5.38 4.82 -8.84
C LEU A 72 -6.16 5.32 -7.61
N LEU A 73 -7.49 5.22 -7.69
CA LEU A 73 -8.39 5.40 -6.55
C LEU A 73 -9.14 4.09 -6.28
N ILE A 74 -8.96 3.54 -5.08
CA ILE A 74 -9.54 2.24 -4.70
C ILE A 74 -10.48 2.44 -3.52
N HIS A 75 -11.78 2.33 -3.77
CA HIS A 75 -12.79 2.33 -2.73
C HIS A 75 -13.23 0.89 -2.42
N ALA A 76 -12.66 0.33 -1.36
CA ALA A 76 -12.97 -1.03 -0.93
C ALA A 76 -13.01 -1.13 0.60
N PRO A 77 -13.77 -2.08 1.18
CA PRO A 77 -13.77 -2.38 2.61
C PRO A 77 -12.38 -2.76 3.17
N ASN A 78 -12.24 -2.72 4.50
CA ASN A 78 -11.02 -3.22 5.17
C ASN A 78 -10.91 -4.74 5.01
N GLY A 79 -9.68 -5.27 5.01
CA GLY A 79 -9.43 -6.71 4.82
C GLY A 79 -9.44 -7.19 3.37
N VAL A 80 -9.82 -6.35 2.40
CA VAL A 80 -9.82 -6.67 0.96
C VAL A 80 -8.41 -6.75 0.35
N GLY A 81 -7.36 -6.43 1.11
CA GLY A 81 -5.97 -6.54 0.65
C GLY A 81 -5.46 -5.34 -0.14
N LYS A 82 -5.95 -4.13 0.18
CA LYS A 82 -5.44 -2.85 -0.35
C LYS A 82 -3.92 -2.72 -0.23
N THR A 83 -3.36 -3.21 0.87
CA THR A 83 -1.90 -3.26 1.13
C THR A 83 -1.13 -4.01 0.03
N SER A 84 -1.68 -5.10 -0.51
CA SER A 84 -1.01 -5.83 -1.59
C SER A 84 -1.10 -5.07 -2.92
N ILE A 85 -2.16 -4.28 -3.12
CA ILE A 85 -2.26 -3.41 -4.29
C ILE A 85 -1.20 -2.31 -4.21
N THR A 86 -0.97 -1.73 -3.03
CA THR A 86 0.16 -0.83 -2.80
C THR A 86 1.50 -1.50 -3.10
N MET A 87 1.65 -2.79 -2.81
CA MET A 87 2.88 -3.52 -3.17
C MET A 87 3.07 -3.63 -4.68
N LEU A 88 1.99 -3.84 -5.45
CA LEU A 88 2.05 -3.86 -6.92
C LEU A 88 2.55 -2.52 -7.47
N THR A 89 2.02 -1.40 -6.97
CA THR A 89 2.45 -0.07 -7.43
C THR A 89 3.89 0.26 -7.04
N ILE A 90 4.33 -0.18 -5.85
CA ILE A 90 5.75 -0.06 -5.44
C ILE A 90 6.66 -0.84 -6.38
N LEU A 91 6.26 -2.06 -6.74
CA LEU A 91 7.04 -2.90 -7.64
C LEU A 91 7.11 -2.31 -9.04
N HIS A 92 6.01 -1.75 -9.54
CA HIS A 92 5.99 -1.04 -10.83
C HIS A 92 7.03 0.08 -10.86
N GLU A 93 7.11 0.91 -9.82
CA GLU A 93 8.12 1.97 -9.71
C GLU A 93 9.56 1.41 -9.70
N ILE A 94 9.80 0.33 -8.96
CA ILE A 94 11.12 -0.33 -8.90
C ILE A 94 11.51 -0.90 -10.27
N ARG A 95 10.56 -1.51 -11.00
CA ARG A 95 10.77 -2.11 -12.33
C ARG A 95 11.18 -1.08 -13.37
N GLN A 96 10.68 0.15 -13.28
CA GLN A 96 11.08 1.24 -14.17
C GLN A 96 12.55 1.64 -14.02
N HIS A 97 13.17 1.30 -12.89
CA HIS A 97 14.57 1.60 -12.55
C HIS A 97 15.46 0.34 -12.52
N LEU A 98 15.04 -0.72 -13.21
CA LEU A 98 15.79 -1.97 -13.34
C LEU A 98 16.69 -1.92 -14.59
N GLN A 99 18.00 -2.05 -14.39
CA GLN A 99 18.97 -2.12 -15.48
C GLN A 99 19.07 -3.54 -16.08
N PRO A 100 19.53 -3.66 -17.34
CA PRO A 100 19.95 -4.94 -17.90
C PRO A 100 20.94 -5.65 -16.97
N GLY A 101 20.62 -6.89 -16.56
CA GLY A 101 21.39 -7.63 -15.57
C GLY A 101 20.79 -7.65 -14.16
N GLY A 102 19.60 -7.07 -13.95
CA GLY A 102 18.84 -7.21 -12.71
C GLY A 102 19.26 -6.27 -11.58
N VAL A 103 20.09 -5.25 -11.90
CA VAL A 103 20.55 -4.26 -10.92
C VAL A 103 19.51 -3.14 -10.80
N ILE A 104 19.01 -2.90 -9.58
CA ILE A 104 18.06 -1.82 -9.29
C ILE A 104 18.82 -0.51 -9.01
N CYS A 105 18.51 0.55 -9.75
CA CYS A 105 19.08 1.89 -9.56
C CYS A 105 18.43 2.62 -8.37
N LYS A 106 18.83 2.24 -7.15
CA LYS A 106 18.25 2.73 -5.89
C LYS A 106 18.34 4.25 -5.66
N ASP A 107 19.22 4.94 -6.37
CA ASP A 107 19.41 6.39 -6.23
C ASP A 107 18.55 7.21 -7.22
N GLN A 108 17.80 6.55 -8.11
CA GLN A 108 17.00 7.22 -9.14
C GLN A 108 15.53 7.42 -8.75
N PHE A 109 15.08 6.85 -7.62
CA PHE A 109 13.69 6.94 -7.19
C PHE A 109 13.54 7.02 -5.67
N LYS A 110 12.42 7.60 -5.24
CA LYS A 110 11.96 7.62 -3.84
C LYS A 110 10.45 7.36 -3.82
N ILE A 111 10.00 6.53 -2.89
CA ILE A 111 8.57 6.19 -2.74
C ILE A 111 8.08 6.64 -1.36
N LEU A 112 7.07 7.49 -1.35
CA LEU A 112 6.41 7.92 -0.13
C LEU A 112 5.12 7.12 0.12
N TYR A 113 4.93 6.61 1.32
CA TYR A 113 3.67 6.05 1.79
C TYR A 113 3.16 6.90 2.96
N VAL A 114 1.97 7.46 2.82
CA VAL A 114 1.34 8.30 3.85
C VAL A 114 0.27 7.48 4.57
N ALA A 115 0.52 7.15 5.83
CA ALA A 115 -0.40 6.43 6.70
C ALA A 115 -1.20 7.42 7.58
N PRO A 116 -2.49 7.15 7.86
CA PRO A 116 -3.35 8.06 8.64
C PRO A 116 -2.96 8.18 10.12
N MET A 117 -2.20 7.23 10.67
CA MET A 117 -1.79 7.24 12.07
C MET A 117 -0.42 6.59 12.27
N LYS A 118 0.28 6.97 13.33
CA LYS A 118 1.64 6.49 13.64
C LYS A 118 1.71 4.97 13.84
N ALA A 119 0.75 4.38 14.56
CA ALA A 119 0.73 2.93 14.78
C ALA A 119 0.67 2.15 13.46
N LEU A 120 -0.19 2.58 12.54
CA LEU A 120 -0.29 1.98 11.21
C LEU A 120 0.96 2.26 10.35
N ALA A 121 1.60 3.42 10.50
CA ALA A 121 2.87 3.70 9.85
C ALA A 121 3.98 2.72 10.28
N ALA A 122 4.10 2.47 11.59
CA ALA A 122 5.07 1.51 12.12
C ALA A 122 4.79 0.08 11.64
N GLU A 123 3.52 -0.36 11.67
CA GLU A 123 3.09 -1.65 11.14
C GLU A 123 3.45 -1.80 9.66
N MET A 124 3.10 -0.79 8.85
CA MET A 124 3.38 -0.76 7.42
C MET A 124 4.87 -0.74 7.12
N THR A 125 5.67 0.00 7.88
CA THR A 125 7.13 0.02 7.75
C THR A 125 7.71 -1.37 7.96
N ASN A 126 7.27 -2.08 9.01
CA ASN A 126 7.72 -3.44 9.29
C ASN A 126 7.29 -4.42 8.21
N TYR A 127 6.04 -4.35 7.75
CA TYR A 127 5.52 -5.21 6.69
C TYR A 127 6.28 -5.01 5.37
N LEU A 128 6.42 -3.75 4.93
CA LEU A 128 7.07 -3.38 3.67
C LEU A 128 8.56 -3.68 3.71
N SER A 129 9.25 -3.41 4.83
CA SER A 129 10.66 -3.77 5.02
C SER A 129 10.88 -5.26 4.77
N LYS A 130 10.10 -6.13 5.44
CA LYS A 130 10.25 -7.59 5.28
C LYS A 130 10.03 -8.07 3.85
N ARG A 131 9.10 -7.44 3.13
CA ARG A 131 8.75 -7.81 1.74
C ARG A 131 9.76 -7.31 0.72
N LEU A 132 10.39 -6.16 0.97
CA LEU A 132 11.29 -5.49 0.03
C LEU A 132 12.79 -5.75 0.32
N VAL A 133 13.13 -6.33 1.48
CA VAL A 133 14.49 -6.79 1.81
C VAL A 133 15.13 -7.66 0.73
N PRO A 134 14.44 -8.62 0.08
CA PRO A 134 15.03 -9.42 -0.99
C PRO A 134 15.51 -8.60 -2.20
N LEU A 135 14.96 -7.40 -2.41
CA LEU A 135 15.37 -6.45 -3.44
C LEU A 135 16.44 -5.47 -2.95
N GLY A 136 16.85 -5.58 -1.68
CA GLY A 136 17.77 -4.66 -1.03
C GLY A 136 17.24 -3.22 -0.90
N ILE A 137 15.92 -3.04 -0.94
CA ILE A 137 15.26 -1.73 -0.83
C ILE A 137 15.11 -1.37 0.65
N ALA A 138 15.64 -0.21 1.03
CA ALA A 138 15.54 0.29 2.39
C ALA A 138 14.22 1.04 2.60
N VAL A 139 13.52 0.67 3.68
CA VAL A 139 12.27 1.30 4.11
C VAL A 139 12.48 1.90 5.50
N LYS A 140 12.08 3.16 5.70
CA LYS A 140 12.15 3.83 7.01
C LYS A 140 10.84 4.55 7.35
N GLU A 141 10.58 4.61 8.64
CA GLU A 141 9.51 5.43 9.21
C GLU A 141 10.00 6.87 9.44
N LEU A 142 9.16 7.84 9.12
CA LEU A 142 9.34 9.25 9.43
C LEU A 142 8.02 9.78 10.00
N THR A 143 7.77 9.56 11.29
CA THR A 143 6.56 10.04 11.98
C THR A 143 6.91 10.74 13.29
N GLY A 144 5.97 11.55 13.80
CA GLY A 144 6.14 12.23 15.09
C GLY A 144 7.46 13.00 15.20
N ASP A 145 8.20 12.73 16.27
CA ASP A 145 9.47 13.38 16.59
C ASP A 145 10.69 12.75 15.93
N MET A 146 10.51 11.67 15.15
CA MET A 146 11.60 11.06 14.39
C MET A 146 12.22 12.08 13.45
N GLN A 147 13.54 12.12 13.46
CA GLN A 147 14.36 12.85 12.51
C GLN A 147 15.31 11.86 11.86
N LEU A 148 15.41 11.92 10.54
CA LEU A 148 16.38 11.14 9.78
C LEU A 148 17.50 12.09 9.37
N THR A 149 18.73 11.60 9.45
CA THR A 149 19.90 12.33 8.93
C THR A 149 19.88 12.36 7.39
N LYS A 150 20.59 13.32 6.79
CA LYS A 150 20.86 13.35 5.33
C LYS A 150 21.29 11.99 4.78
N GLY A 151 22.23 11.34 5.48
CA GLY A 151 22.74 10.03 5.09
C GLY A 151 21.64 8.98 5.08
N GLU A 152 20.83 8.89 6.14
CA GLU A 152 19.73 7.93 6.20
C GLU A 152 18.68 8.19 5.11
N ILE A 153 18.37 9.46 4.83
CA ILE A 153 17.45 9.85 3.77
C ILE A 153 17.97 9.41 2.40
N LEU A 154 19.25 9.67 2.11
CA LEU A 154 19.89 9.30 0.85
C LEU A 154 19.81 7.78 0.62
N HIS A 155 20.15 6.98 1.63
CA HIS A 155 20.17 5.52 1.53
C HIS A 155 18.78 4.87 1.59
N THR A 156 17.72 5.61 1.94
CA THR A 156 16.35 5.08 2.04
C THR A 156 15.58 5.27 0.75
N GLN A 157 15.06 4.22 0.13
CA GLN A 157 14.25 4.33 -1.10
C GLN A 157 12.77 4.52 -0.80
N LYS A 158 12.27 3.97 0.31
CA LYS A 158 10.86 4.08 0.70
C LYS A 158 10.69 4.68 2.08
N LEU A 159 9.87 5.72 2.16
CA LEU A 159 9.55 6.40 3.41
C LEU A 159 8.08 6.21 3.76
N VAL A 160 7.82 5.92 5.03
CA VAL A 160 6.48 5.79 5.59
C VAL A 160 6.26 6.93 6.57
N THR A 161 5.27 7.78 6.34
CA THR A 161 5.04 9.00 7.13
C THR A 161 3.57 9.20 7.46
N THR A 162 3.24 10.22 8.25
CA THR A 162 1.86 10.70 8.46
C THR A 162 1.61 12.01 7.72
N PRO A 163 0.35 12.37 7.42
CA PRO A 163 0.05 13.62 6.73
C PRO A 163 0.64 14.84 7.44
N GLU A 164 0.55 14.90 8.77
CA GLU A 164 1.04 16.03 9.56
C GLU A 164 2.55 16.17 9.45
N LYS A 165 3.27 15.03 9.55
CA LYS A 165 4.72 15.03 9.44
C LYS A 165 5.17 15.40 8.03
N TRP A 166 4.48 14.90 7.01
CA TRP A 166 4.76 15.24 5.61
C TRP A 166 4.59 16.73 5.34
N VAL A 167 3.55 17.35 5.89
CA VAL A 167 3.33 18.81 5.80
C VAL A 167 4.48 19.58 6.45
N VAL A 168 4.97 19.15 7.61
CA VAL A 168 6.12 19.79 8.26
C VAL A 168 7.40 19.68 7.42
N VAL A 169 7.66 18.50 6.86
CA VAL A 169 8.84 18.21 6.03
C VAL A 169 8.85 19.08 4.77
N THR A 170 7.73 19.12 4.05
CA THR A 170 7.59 19.84 2.77
C THR A 170 7.53 21.36 2.92
N ARG A 171 7.27 21.88 4.13
CA ARG A 171 7.31 23.33 4.42
C ARG A 171 8.65 23.81 4.96
N LYS A 172 9.42 22.92 5.60
CA LYS A 172 10.75 23.22 6.16
C LYS A 172 11.87 22.92 5.17
N SER A 173 11.62 22.99 3.87
CA SER A 173 12.52 22.60 2.75
C SER A 173 13.82 23.43 2.62
N VAL A 174 14.39 23.87 3.73
CA VAL A 174 15.74 24.41 3.84
C VAL A 174 16.55 23.41 4.67
N GLY A 175 17.44 22.66 4.01
CA GLY A 175 18.38 21.73 4.69
C GLY A 175 18.17 20.25 4.36
N ASP A 176 18.44 19.38 5.33
CA ASP A 176 18.68 17.94 5.23
C ASP A 176 17.62 17.08 4.52
N VAL A 177 16.43 17.63 4.33
CA VAL A 177 15.24 16.92 3.84
C VAL A 177 14.90 17.26 2.38
N SER A 178 15.69 18.14 1.74
CA SER A 178 15.54 18.53 0.33
C SER A 178 15.80 17.41 -0.67
N GLN A 179 16.20 16.22 -0.22
CA GLN A 179 16.40 15.05 -1.08
C GLN A 179 15.21 14.07 -1.04
N ILE A 180 14.17 14.40 -0.26
CA ILE A 180 12.89 13.68 -0.25
C ILE A 180 11.88 14.31 -1.24
N VAL A 181 12.02 15.62 -1.48
CA VAL A 181 11.15 16.45 -2.32
C VAL A 181 11.94 16.91 -3.53
#